data_AF-A0A961J011-F1
#
_entry.id   AF-A0A961J011-F1
#
_cell.length_a   1.000
_cell.length_b   1.000
_cell.length_c   1.000
_cell.angle_alpha   90.00
_cell.angle_beta   90.00
_cell.angle_gamma   90.00
#
_symmetry.space_group_name_H-M   'P 1'
#
loop_
_entity.id
_entity.type
_entity.pdbx_description
1 polymer ?
#
loop_
_entity_poly.entity_id
_entity_poly.type
_entity_poly.pdbx_seq_one_letter_code
_entity_poly.pdbx_strand_id
1 'polypeptide(L)'
;MRALAIASAIVLPLAAATALAADPVNITQDTPSVTVETPEGPAVISRNQDPENRLEGDWALTSRACPPFCIQPISPADGVRTIGELELLAMLSDPAAVVIDSRTPNWFAGGSIPGAINMPYT
;
A
#
# COMPACT_ATOMS: atom_id res chain seq x y z
N MET A 1 62.42 36.27 -18.21
CA MET A 1 61.60 35.59 -19.23
C MET A 1 60.66 34.62 -18.54
N ARG A 2 59.34 34.85 -18.71
CA ARG A 2 58.23 33.87 -18.62
C ARG A 2 58.06 33.07 -17.31
N ALA A 3 57.26 33.61 -16.39
CA ALA A 3 56.57 32.80 -15.38
C ALA A 3 55.32 32.16 -16.03
N LEU A 4 55.31 30.84 -16.13
CA LEU A 4 54.16 30.06 -16.62
C LEU A 4 53.21 29.83 -15.42
N ALA A 5 52.06 30.49 -15.41
CA ALA A 5 50.99 30.22 -14.44
C ALA A 5 50.14 29.06 -14.98
N ILE A 6 50.23 27.90 -14.35
CA ILE A 6 49.42 26.72 -14.65
C ILE A 6 48.10 26.88 -13.89
N ALA A 7 47.02 27.20 -14.61
CA ALA A 7 45.68 27.25 -14.04
C ALA A 7 45.11 25.82 -13.98
N SER A 8 45.14 25.20 -12.79
CA SER A 8 44.43 23.94 -12.54
C SER A 8 42.92 24.20 -12.49
N ALA A 9 42.21 23.80 -13.54
CA ALA A 9 40.75 23.77 -13.55
C ALA A 9 40.26 22.59 -12.71
N ILE A 10 39.66 22.89 -11.55
CA ILE A 10 38.97 21.91 -10.72
C ILE A 10 37.65 21.57 -11.43
N VAL A 11 37.60 20.40 -12.08
CA VAL A 11 36.36 19.85 -12.64
C VAL A 11 35.63 19.15 -11.51
N LEU A 12 34.56 19.78 -11.02
CA LEU A 12 33.67 19.20 -10.01
C LEU A 12 32.71 18.24 -10.73
N PRO A 13 32.73 16.92 -10.44
CA PRO A 13 31.81 15.99 -11.08
C PRO A 13 30.41 16.21 -10.50
N LEU A 14 29.49 16.66 -11.36
CA LEU A 14 28.08 16.79 -11.02
C LEU A 14 27.46 15.39 -10.98
N ALA A 15 27.41 14.78 -9.79
CA ALA A 15 26.68 13.53 -9.59
C ALA A 15 25.17 13.82 -9.76
N ALA A 16 24.61 13.43 -10.90
CA ALA A 16 23.17 13.45 -11.10
C ALA A 16 22.53 12.38 -10.22
N ALA A 17 21.92 12.79 -9.11
CA ALA A 17 21.04 11.92 -8.34
C ALA A 17 19.79 11.67 -9.18
N THR A 18 19.64 10.46 -9.72
CA THR A 18 18.38 10.03 -10.31
C THR A 18 17.34 9.98 -9.20
N ALA A 19 16.41 10.93 -9.18
CA ALA A 19 15.24 10.85 -8.31
C ALA A 19 14.46 9.59 -8.70
N LEU A 20 14.36 8.64 -7.76
CA LEU A 20 13.43 7.52 -7.88
C LEU A 20 12.02 8.12 -7.92
N ALA A 21 11.28 7.86 -9.00
CA ALA A 21 9.89 8.25 -9.08
C ALA A 21 9.12 7.51 -7.98
N ALA A 22 8.31 8.25 -7.20
CA ALA A 22 7.45 7.66 -6.20
C ALA A 22 6.39 6.79 -6.87
N ASP A 23 6.06 5.68 -6.22
CA ASP A 23 5.00 4.76 -6.61
C ASP A 23 3.64 5.51 -6.71
N PRO A 24 2.94 5.44 -7.86
CA PRO A 24 1.77 6.28 -8.10
C PRO A 24 0.46 5.71 -7.55
N VAL A 25 0.41 4.43 -7.19
CA VAL A 25 -0.81 3.70 -6.80
C VAL A 25 -0.87 3.52 -5.29
N ASN A 26 -1.17 4.59 -4.56
CA ASN A 26 -1.25 4.56 -3.09
C ASN A 26 -2.64 4.18 -2.58
N ILE A 27 -2.73 3.77 -1.31
CA ILE A 27 -3.99 3.48 -0.58
C ILE A 27 -4.74 4.79 -0.36
N THR A 28 -4.07 5.74 0.28
CA THR A 28 -4.50 7.15 0.41
C THR A 28 -3.38 8.05 -0.12
N GLN A 29 -3.62 9.37 -0.23
CA GLN A 29 -2.61 10.30 -0.73
C GLN A 29 -1.29 10.22 0.07
N ASP A 30 -1.39 9.99 1.38
CA ASP A 30 -0.25 9.98 2.31
C ASP A 30 0.09 8.57 2.82
N THR A 31 -0.56 7.53 2.31
CA THR A 31 -0.38 6.14 2.76
C THR A 31 -0.15 5.23 1.56
N PRO A 32 1.12 4.92 1.21
CA PRO A 32 1.43 3.99 0.12
C PRO A 32 1.21 2.52 0.51
N SER A 33 1.45 2.17 1.77
CA SER A 33 1.31 0.82 2.32
C SER A 33 1.03 0.85 3.81
N VAL A 34 0.59 -0.29 4.35
CA VAL A 34 0.40 -0.54 5.78
C VAL A 34 1.12 -1.85 6.12
N THR A 35 1.98 -1.83 7.15
CA THR A 35 2.57 -3.05 7.69
C THR A 35 1.73 -3.51 8.89
N VAL A 36 1.36 -4.78 8.91
CA VAL A 36 0.57 -5.40 9.97
C VAL A 36 1.37 -6.55 10.58
N GLU A 37 1.41 -6.63 11.90
CA GLU A 37 2.08 -7.73 12.60
C GLU A 37 1.14 -8.94 12.65
N THR A 38 1.55 -10.08 12.08
CA THR A 38 0.79 -11.34 12.15
C THR A 38 1.57 -12.40 12.94
N PRO A 39 0.92 -13.50 13.37
CA PRO A 39 1.61 -14.60 14.03
C PRO A 39 2.75 -15.22 13.20
N GLU A 40 2.65 -15.14 11.87
CA GLU A 40 3.65 -15.63 10.91
C GLU A 40 4.77 -14.61 10.61
N GLY A 41 4.62 -13.38 11.12
CA GLY A 41 5.55 -12.26 10.91
C GLY A 41 4.87 -11.02 10.33
N PRO A 42 5.63 -9.95 10.07
CA PRO A 42 5.08 -8.73 9.48
C PRO A 42 4.61 -8.98 8.05
N ALA A 43 3.38 -8.57 7.73
CA ALA A 43 2.82 -8.56 6.39
C ALA A 43 2.67 -7.12 5.88
N VAL A 44 3.10 -6.86 4.65
CA VAL A 44 2.93 -5.55 4.02
C VAL A 44 1.73 -5.58 3.11
N ILE A 45 0.77 -4.71 3.38
CA ILE A 45 -0.42 -4.48 2.55
C ILE A 45 -0.16 -3.23 1.72
N SER A 46 -0.17 -3.40 0.39
CA SER A 46 -0.04 -2.31 -0.57
C SER A 46 -0.87 -2.61 -1.82
N ARG A 47 -1.12 -1.58 -2.62
CA ARG A 47 -1.79 -1.76 -3.92
C ARG A 47 -0.77 -2.17 -4.98
N ASN A 48 -1.23 -2.91 -5.98
CA ASN A 48 -0.40 -3.26 -7.13
C ASN A 48 0.00 -1.98 -7.89
N GLN A 49 1.30 -1.75 -8.03
CA GLN A 49 1.85 -0.54 -8.63
C GLN A 49 1.79 -0.48 -10.16
N ASP A 50 1.44 -1.57 -10.84
CA ASP A 50 1.25 -1.57 -12.30
C ASP A 50 -0.05 -0.83 -12.66
N PRO A 51 0.02 0.38 -13.25
CA PRO A 51 -1.18 1.16 -13.59
C PRO A 51 -2.03 0.52 -14.68
N GLU A 52 -1.53 -0.51 -15.37
CA GLU A 52 -2.26 -1.28 -16.36
C GLU A 52 -2.83 -2.60 -15.81
N ASN A 53 -2.68 -2.89 -14.51
CA ASN A 53 -3.18 -4.11 -13.89
C ASN A 53 -4.71 -4.23 -14.00
N ARG A 54 -5.16 -5.31 -14.62
CA ARG A 54 -6.58 -5.57 -14.95
C ARG A 54 -7.00 -6.97 -14.53
N LEU A 55 -8.23 -7.07 -14.05
CA LEU A 55 -8.98 -8.32 -13.96
C LEU A 55 -9.67 -8.65 -15.31
N GLU A 56 -10.65 -9.55 -15.30
CA GLU A 56 -11.44 -9.89 -16.48
C GLU A 56 -12.71 -9.03 -16.58
N GLY A 57 -13.09 -8.67 -17.81
CA GLY A 57 -14.36 -7.98 -18.11
C GLY A 57 -14.32 -6.45 -18.08
N ASP A 58 -15.50 -5.85 -18.22
CA ASP A 58 -15.66 -4.40 -18.10
C ASP A 58 -15.44 -3.97 -16.65
N TRP A 59 -14.84 -2.79 -16.45
CA TRP A 59 -14.44 -2.24 -15.14
C TRP A 59 -13.27 -2.95 -14.44
N ALA A 60 -12.51 -3.75 -15.17
CA ALA A 60 -11.41 -4.55 -14.66
C ALA A 60 -10.16 -3.80 -14.15
N LEU A 61 -9.99 -2.50 -14.44
CA LEU A 61 -8.79 -1.76 -14.03
C LEU A 61 -8.74 -1.59 -12.49
N THR A 62 -7.68 -2.07 -11.86
CA THR A 62 -7.57 -2.13 -10.37
C THR A 62 -6.57 -1.12 -9.79
N SER A 63 -5.58 -0.71 -10.57
CA SER A 63 -4.41 0.04 -10.09
C SER A 63 -4.39 1.49 -10.54
N ARG A 64 -5.51 2.20 -10.35
CA ARG A 64 -5.57 3.65 -10.64
C ARG A 64 -4.74 4.44 -9.63
N ALA A 65 -3.97 5.40 -10.15
CA ALA A 65 -3.17 6.32 -9.34
C ALA A 65 -4.02 7.07 -8.31
N CYS A 66 -3.45 7.26 -7.12
CA CYS A 66 -4.03 8.04 -6.03
C CYS A 66 -3.08 9.21 -5.75
N PRO A 67 -3.51 10.48 -5.93
CA PRO A 67 -4.84 10.96 -6.34
C PRO A 67 -5.14 10.82 -7.85
N PRO A 68 -6.43 10.91 -8.28
CA PRO A 68 -7.63 11.17 -7.46
C PRO A 68 -8.34 9.91 -6.96
N PHE A 69 -7.87 8.71 -7.32
CA PHE A 69 -8.58 7.45 -7.04
C PHE A 69 -8.15 6.80 -5.72
N CYS A 70 -7.95 7.61 -4.68
CA CYS A 70 -7.62 7.15 -3.34
C CYS A 70 -8.83 6.46 -2.70
N ILE A 71 -8.58 5.43 -1.89
CA ILE A 71 -9.64 4.81 -1.09
C ILE A 71 -10.18 5.88 -0.12
N GLN A 72 -11.51 5.93 0.00
CA GLN A 72 -12.21 6.90 0.84
C GLN A 72 -12.89 6.17 1.99
N PRO A 73 -13.04 6.81 3.16
CA PRO A 73 -13.89 6.29 4.22
C PRO A 73 -15.34 6.26 3.75
N ILE A 74 -16.12 5.32 4.27
CA ILE A 74 -17.54 5.17 3.93
C ILE A 74 -18.39 5.30 5.19
N SER A 75 -19.51 6.02 5.11
CA SER A 75 -20.53 6.07 6.15
C SER A 75 -21.92 6.22 5.50
N PRO A 76 -22.81 5.21 5.60
CA PRO A 76 -24.07 5.18 4.87
C PRO A 76 -25.16 6.01 5.56
N ALA A 77 -25.09 6.15 6.88
CA ALA A 77 -26.03 6.92 7.70
C ALA A 77 -25.46 7.15 9.10
N ASP A 78 -25.96 8.18 9.77
CA ASP A 78 -25.61 8.46 11.17
C ASP A 78 -25.96 7.28 12.08
N GLY A 79 -25.05 6.98 13.02
CA GLY A 79 -25.21 5.87 13.96
C GLY A 79 -24.87 4.48 13.39
N VAL A 80 -24.61 4.35 12.08
CA VAL A 80 -24.16 3.09 11.49
C VAL A 80 -22.63 3.04 11.50
N ARG A 81 -22.06 2.13 12.31
CA ARG A 81 -20.62 1.87 12.25
C ARG A 81 -20.32 1.01 11.03
N THR A 82 -19.61 1.58 10.08
CA THR A 82 -19.05 0.89 8.93
C THR A 82 -17.62 0.47 9.16
N ILE A 83 -17.26 -0.64 8.53
CA ILE A 83 -15.88 -1.09 8.39
C ILE A 83 -15.66 -1.22 6.87
N GLY A 84 -15.04 -0.21 6.28
CA GLY A 84 -14.49 -0.27 4.93
C GLY A 84 -13.02 -0.72 4.98
N GLU A 85 -12.33 -0.55 3.86
CA GLU A 85 -10.92 -0.95 3.76
C GLU A 85 -10.02 -0.12 4.69
N LEU A 86 -10.21 1.20 4.79
CA LEU A 86 -9.39 2.05 5.68
C LEU A 86 -9.60 1.71 7.15
N GLU A 87 -10.85 1.48 7.56
CA GLU A 87 -11.16 1.11 8.94
C GLU A 87 -10.60 -0.27 9.27
N LEU A 88 -10.68 -1.23 8.33
CA LEU A 88 -10.08 -2.55 8.51
C LEU A 88 -8.55 -2.48 8.62
N LEU A 89 -7.88 -1.71 7.76
CA LEU A 89 -6.44 -1.50 7.83
C LEU A 89 -6.04 -0.90 9.19
N ALA A 90 -6.79 0.08 9.69
CA ALA A 90 -6.57 0.66 11.00
C ALA A 90 -6.76 -0.37 12.13
N MET A 91 -7.77 -1.24 12.04
CA MET A 91 -7.97 -2.33 13.00
C MET A 91 -6.82 -3.34 12.96
N LEU A 92 -6.31 -3.70 11.79
CA LEU A 92 -5.17 -4.63 11.67
C LEU A 92 -3.87 -4.07 12.27
N SER A 93 -3.74 -2.74 12.36
CA SER A 93 -2.62 -2.09 13.05
C SER A 93 -2.79 -2.01 14.57
N ASP A 94 -3.98 -2.31 15.11
CA ASP A 94 -4.25 -2.32 16.55
C ASP A 94 -4.02 -3.74 17.12
N PRO A 95 -3.01 -3.96 17.99
CA PRO A 95 -2.75 -5.28 18.57
C PRO A 95 -3.86 -5.79 19.50
N ALA A 96 -4.80 -4.93 19.91
CA ALA A 96 -5.96 -5.32 20.70
C ALA A 96 -7.17 -5.75 19.83
N ALA A 97 -7.12 -5.52 18.52
CA ALA A 97 -8.18 -5.90 17.59
C ALA A 97 -7.89 -7.28 16.97
N VAL A 98 -8.96 -8.03 16.69
CA VAL A 98 -8.88 -9.33 16.02
C VAL A 98 -9.89 -9.35 14.87
N VAL A 99 -9.41 -9.72 13.68
CA VAL A 99 -10.28 -9.98 12.53
C VAL A 99 -10.63 -11.46 12.51
N ILE A 100 -11.93 -11.74 12.58
CA ILE A 100 -12.44 -13.11 12.51
C ILE A 100 -13.01 -13.36 11.11
N ASP A 101 -12.43 -14.33 10.40
CA ASP A 101 -12.97 -14.80 9.13
C ASP A 101 -13.92 -15.98 9.38
N SER A 102 -15.21 -15.74 9.20
CA SER A 102 -16.26 -16.74 9.45
C SER A 102 -16.55 -17.65 8.26
N ARG A 103 -15.85 -17.50 7.13
CA ARG A 103 -16.02 -18.38 5.96
C ARG A 103 -15.57 -19.80 6.30
N THR A 104 -15.98 -20.77 5.48
CA THR A 104 -15.54 -22.17 5.65
C THR A 104 -14.03 -22.29 5.42
N PRO A 105 -13.37 -23.30 6.02
CA PRO A 105 -11.92 -23.41 6.01
C PRO A 105 -11.28 -23.44 4.60
N ASN A 106 -11.97 -24.04 3.62
CA ASN A 106 -11.48 -24.08 2.24
C ASN A 106 -11.43 -22.68 1.58
N TRP A 107 -12.35 -21.77 1.91
CA TRP A 107 -12.29 -20.38 1.43
C TRP A 107 -11.20 -19.58 2.14
N PHE A 108 -11.04 -19.79 3.44
CA PHE A 108 -9.97 -19.16 4.21
C PHE A 108 -8.59 -19.56 3.66
N ALA A 109 -8.37 -20.86 3.42
CA ALA A 109 -7.13 -21.39 2.87
C ALA A 109 -6.82 -20.90 1.44
N GLY A 110 -7.85 -20.51 0.68
CA GLY A 110 -7.69 -19.94 -0.67
C GLY A 110 -7.20 -18.48 -0.67
N GLY A 111 -7.21 -17.82 0.49
CA GLY A 111 -6.79 -16.44 0.65
C GLY A 111 -7.65 -15.72 1.69
N SER A 112 -7.00 -15.10 2.66
CA SER A 112 -7.62 -14.35 3.74
C SER A 112 -6.83 -13.08 4.05
N ILE A 113 -7.44 -12.19 4.83
CA ILE A 113 -6.78 -10.98 5.33
C ILE A 113 -5.62 -11.41 6.23
N PRO A 114 -4.42 -10.82 6.08
CA PRO A 114 -3.27 -11.15 6.94
C PRO A 114 -3.62 -11.00 8.43
N GLY A 115 -3.23 -11.99 9.24
CA GLY A 115 -3.50 -12.01 10.68
C GLY A 115 -4.94 -12.35 11.08
N ALA A 116 -5.85 -12.60 10.13
CA ALA A 116 -7.21 -13.02 10.46
C ALA A 116 -7.26 -14.46 11.00
N ILE A 117 -8.16 -14.71 11.94
CA ILE A 117 -8.38 -16.04 12.52
C ILE A 117 -9.64 -16.65 11.90
N ASN A 118 -9.53 -17.88 11.38
CA ASN A 118 -10.69 -18.59 10.86
C ASN A 118 -11.55 -19.15 11.99
N MET A 119 -12.79 -18.68 12.11
CA MET A 119 -13.80 -19.20 13.04
C MET A 119 -15.11 -19.42 12.26
N PRO A 120 -15.25 -20.56 11.56
CA PRO A 120 -16.42 -20.83 10.74
C PRO A 120 -17.73 -20.76 11.54
N TYR A 121 -18.81 -20.30 10.90
CA TYR A 121 -20.14 -20.26 11.52
C TYR A 121 -20.84 -21.65 11.60
N THR A 122 -20.18 -22.71 11.12
CA THR A 122 -20.69 -24.08 11.01
C THR A 122 -20.01 -25.03 11.97
#